data_AF-R7Z7Z5-F1
#
_entry.id   AF-R7Z7Z5-F1
#
_cell.length_a   1.000
_cell.length_b   1.000
_cell.length_c   1.000
_cell.angle_alpha   90.00
_cell.angle_beta   90.00
_cell.angle_gamma   90.00
#
_symmetry.space_group_name_H-M   'P 1'
#
loop_
_entity.id
_entity.type
_entity.pdbx_description
1 polymer ?
#
loop_
_entity_poly.entity_id
_entity_poly.type
_entity_poly.pdbx_seq_one_letter_code
_entity_poly.pdbx_strand_id
1 'polypeptide(L)'
;MNEQVDLALLDVEKAYAEKHGLLLNRTVQDLGYLHVNVIERCDKLSEELLAEESQSFLERAVQYLREHANEFMYVASDRLAVIRVDSFALEFDEAFGVYSALFGLRLQKKQGELLHTYLITHLQHENMTYSAAFSGQDGLWEINLALNALDEFSEQQSFAEVLVCLYRFIFGLLEELEETV
;
A
#
# COMPACT_ATOMS: atom_id res chain seq x y z
N MET A 1 -12.54 5.58 -33.65
CA MET A 1 -13.69 5.90 -32.78
C MET A 1 -13.15 5.72 -31.38
N ASN A 2 -12.69 6.81 -30.75
CA ASN A 2 -12.13 6.71 -29.40
C ASN A 2 -13.32 6.54 -28.47
N GLU A 3 -13.50 5.33 -27.92
CA GLU A 3 -14.37 5.16 -26.77
C GLU A 3 -13.79 6.04 -25.65
N GLN A 4 -14.57 7.03 -25.25
CA GLN A 4 -14.19 7.94 -24.20
C GLN A 4 -14.32 7.15 -22.89
N VAL A 5 -13.17 6.78 -22.31
CA VAL A 5 -13.11 6.11 -21.01
C VAL A 5 -13.53 7.13 -19.94
N ASP A 6 -14.62 6.84 -19.24
CA ASP A 6 -15.18 7.75 -18.23
C ASP A 6 -14.54 7.55 -16.85
N LEU A 7 -14.02 6.34 -16.56
CA LEU A 7 -13.40 5.99 -15.28
C LEU A 7 -12.30 4.95 -15.47
N ALA A 8 -11.14 5.16 -14.85
CA ALA A 8 -10.08 4.18 -14.73
C ALA A 8 -10.01 3.72 -13.27
N LEU A 9 -10.29 2.45 -13.02
CA LEU A 9 -10.40 1.86 -11.69
C LEU A 9 -9.47 0.65 -11.55
N LEU A 10 -8.92 0.47 -10.35
CA LEU A 10 -8.36 -0.82 -9.95
C LEU A 10 -9.49 -1.84 -9.74
N ASP A 11 -9.14 -3.12 -9.77
CA ASP A 11 -10.07 -4.23 -9.61
C ASP A 11 -10.92 -4.14 -8.32
N VAL A 12 -10.30 -3.79 -7.19
CA VAL A 12 -11.02 -3.62 -5.91
C VAL A 12 -12.01 -2.44 -5.94
N GLU A 13 -11.63 -1.33 -6.58
CA GLU A 13 -12.51 -0.16 -6.70
C GLU A 13 -13.67 -0.45 -7.65
N LYS A 14 -13.40 -1.17 -8.74
CA LYS A 14 -14.42 -1.61 -9.69
C LYS A 14 -15.40 -2.54 -8.99
N ALA A 15 -14.92 -3.54 -8.26
CA ALA A 15 -15.75 -4.47 -7.51
C ALA A 15 -16.63 -3.74 -6.48
N TYR A 16 -16.05 -2.79 -5.74
CA TYR A 16 -16.79 -1.94 -4.81
C TYR A 16 -17.86 -1.10 -5.54
N ALA A 17 -17.52 -0.47 -6.66
CA ALA A 17 -18.44 0.35 -7.43
C ALA A 17 -19.60 -0.46 -8.04
N GLU A 18 -19.34 -1.70 -8.47
CA GLU A 18 -20.36 -2.65 -8.93
C GLU A 18 -21.29 -3.05 -7.79
N LYS A 19 -20.72 -3.47 -6.65
CA LYS A 19 -21.46 -3.88 -5.44
C LYS A 19 -22.42 -2.78 -4.96
N HIS A 20 -22.01 -1.52 -5.05
CA HIS A 20 -22.80 -0.36 -4.58
C HIS A 20 -23.59 0.36 -5.69
N GLY A 21 -23.61 -0.16 -6.92
CA GLY A 21 -24.39 0.41 -8.01
C GLY A 21 -23.91 1.80 -8.48
N LEU A 22 -22.62 2.11 -8.32
CA LEU A 22 -22.02 3.42 -8.64
C LEU A 22 -21.69 3.59 -10.13
N LEU A 23 -21.70 2.50 -10.92
CA LEU A 23 -21.32 2.48 -12.34
C LEU A 23 -22.46 2.81 -13.31
N LEU A 24 -23.23 3.86 -13.04
CA LEU A 24 -24.38 4.27 -13.86
C LEU A 24 -23.97 4.65 -15.30
N ASN A 25 -24.06 3.70 -16.23
CA ASN A 25 -23.78 3.84 -17.67
C ASN A 25 -22.36 4.31 -18.02
N ARG A 26 -21.38 4.08 -17.13
CA ARG A 26 -19.97 4.46 -17.37
C ARG A 26 -19.17 3.29 -17.90
N THR A 27 -18.31 3.54 -18.89
CA THR A 27 -17.31 2.57 -19.32
C THR A 27 -16.10 2.65 -18.40
N VAL A 28 -15.74 1.51 -17.79
CA VAL A 28 -14.61 1.39 -16.87
C VAL A 28 -13.43 0.73 -17.58
N GLN A 29 -12.27 1.39 -17.54
CA GLN A 29 -10.99 0.78 -17.89
C GLN A 29 -10.35 0.18 -16.64
N ASP A 30 -9.88 -1.06 -16.76
CA ASP A 30 -9.03 -1.68 -15.74
C ASP A 30 -7.63 -1.05 -15.81
N LEU A 31 -7.19 -0.46 -14.70
CA LEU A 31 -5.88 0.17 -14.62
C LEU A 31 -4.76 -0.86 -14.57
N GLY A 32 -4.97 -2.04 -13.96
CA GLY A 32 -3.95 -3.09 -13.78
C GLY A 32 -2.70 -2.71 -12.97
N TYR A 33 -2.40 -1.42 -12.80
CA TYR A 33 -1.26 -0.88 -12.07
C TYR A 33 -1.62 0.44 -11.37
N LEU A 34 -0.81 0.82 -10.38
CA LEU A 34 -0.90 2.10 -9.71
C LEU A 34 0.08 3.09 -10.37
N HIS A 35 -0.42 4.19 -10.95
CA HIS A 35 0.48 5.27 -11.36
C HIS A 35 1.02 5.99 -10.14
N VAL A 36 2.35 6.09 -10.04
CA VAL A 36 3.04 6.69 -8.89
C VAL A 36 3.57 8.07 -9.28
N ASN A 37 3.35 9.09 -8.46
CA ASN A 37 3.78 10.46 -8.75
C ASN A 37 5.25 10.70 -8.34
N VAL A 38 5.70 10.08 -7.25
CA VAL A 38 7.06 10.21 -6.70
C VAL A 38 7.61 8.82 -6.41
N ILE A 39 8.82 8.54 -6.89
CA ILE A 39 9.57 7.31 -6.59
C ILE A 39 10.98 7.76 -6.22
N GLU A 40 11.37 7.51 -4.98
CA GLU A 40 12.67 7.93 -4.45
C GLU A 40 13.33 6.74 -3.76
N ARG A 41 14.64 6.59 -3.97
CA ARG A 41 15.48 5.74 -3.13
C ARG A 41 16.19 6.62 -2.13
N CYS A 42 16.14 6.24 -0.86
CA CYS A 42 16.70 7.01 0.23
C CYS A 42 17.57 6.11 1.11
N ASP A 43 18.58 6.69 1.76
CA ASP A 43 19.37 5.99 2.77
C ASP A 43 18.56 5.87 4.07
N LYS A 44 18.51 4.68 4.66
CA LYS A 44 17.72 4.44 5.88
C LYS A 44 18.23 5.15 7.11
N LEU A 45 19.54 5.38 7.20
CA LEU A 45 20.15 5.93 8.40
C LEU A 45 20.16 7.46 8.36
N SER A 46 20.52 8.05 7.21
CA SER A 46 20.57 9.50 7.07
C SER A 46 19.26 10.12 6.59
N GLU A 47 18.33 9.30 6.08
CA GLU A 47 17.09 9.73 5.38
C GLU A 47 17.36 10.60 4.14
N GLU A 48 18.61 10.61 3.64
CA GLU A 48 18.99 11.40 2.48
C GLU A 48 18.55 10.71 1.19
N LEU A 49 18.07 11.52 0.24
CA LEU A 49 17.74 11.09 -1.11
C LEU A 49 18.99 10.58 -1.83
N LEU A 50 18.95 9.33 -2.30
CA LEU A 50 19.98 8.71 -3.12
C LEU A 50 19.68 8.90 -4.62
N ALA A 51 18.42 8.76 -5.02
CA ALA A 51 17.98 8.96 -6.40
C ALA A 51 16.46 9.15 -6.51
N GLU A 52 16.03 10.00 -7.45
CA GLU A 52 14.67 9.97 -7.98
C GLU A 52 14.60 8.96 -9.14
N GLU A 53 13.60 8.09 -9.11
CA GLU A 53 13.42 7.01 -10.06
C GLU A 53 12.17 7.24 -10.93
N SER A 54 12.13 6.58 -12.10
CA SER A 54 10.99 6.65 -13.01
C SER A 54 10.06 5.45 -12.84
N GLN A 55 8.89 5.47 -13.48
CA GLN A 55 7.93 4.34 -13.43
C GLN A 55 8.55 2.99 -13.82
N SER A 56 9.54 2.97 -14.73
CA SER A 56 10.19 1.72 -15.13
C SER A 56 10.97 1.07 -13.99
N PHE A 57 11.33 1.81 -12.94
CA PHE A 57 11.95 1.24 -11.76
C PHE A 57 10.99 0.31 -11.01
N LEU A 58 9.68 0.59 -11.07
CA LEU A 58 8.68 -0.23 -10.40
C LEU A 58 8.53 -1.63 -11.01
N GLU A 59 9.07 -1.87 -12.21
CA GLU A 59 9.11 -3.19 -12.86
C GLU A 59 10.17 -4.11 -12.23
N ARG A 60 11.08 -3.58 -11.42
CA ARG A 60 12.11 -4.38 -10.72
C ARG A 60 11.49 -5.18 -9.58
N ALA A 61 12.02 -6.39 -9.37
CA ALA A 61 11.63 -7.23 -8.26
C ALA A 61 11.96 -6.58 -6.91
N VAL A 62 11.08 -6.77 -5.93
CA VAL A 62 11.25 -6.23 -4.55
C VAL A 62 12.49 -6.80 -3.86
N GLN A 63 12.98 -7.97 -4.30
CA GLN A 63 14.29 -8.50 -3.93
C GLN A 63 15.42 -7.47 -3.98
N TYR A 64 15.33 -6.46 -4.86
CA TYR A 64 16.25 -5.33 -4.89
C TYR A 64 16.55 -4.75 -3.50
N LEU A 65 15.54 -4.58 -2.65
CA LEU A 65 15.71 -4.00 -1.31
C LEU A 65 16.60 -4.85 -0.40
N ARG A 66 16.63 -6.17 -0.58
CA ARG A 66 17.52 -7.05 0.18
C ARG A 66 18.97 -6.93 -0.29
N GLU A 67 19.17 -6.73 -1.59
CA GLU A 67 20.51 -6.50 -2.19
C GLU A 67 21.06 -5.11 -1.85
N HIS A 68 20.16 -4.19 -1.50
CA HIS A 68 20.41 -2.80 -1.15
C HIS A 68 19.82 -2.47 0.22
N ALA A 69 20.15 -3.27 1.23
CA ALA A 69 19.45 -3.24 2.51
C ALA A 69 19.62 -1.96 3.34
N ASN A 70 20.59 -1.11 2.99
CA ASN A 70 20.73 0.24 3.54
C ASN A 70 19.77 1.27 2.90
N GLU A 71 19.02 0.88 1.87
CA GLU A 71 18.08 1.75 1.14
C GLU A 71 16.62 1.43 1.51
N PHE A 72 15.76 2.45 1.53
CA PHE A 72 14.32 2.29 1.41
C PHE A 72 13.81 3.00 0.15
N MET A 73 12.71 2.50 -0.40
CA MET A 73 12.03 3.13 -1.52
C MET A 73 10.79 3.88 -1.02
N TYR A 74 10.81 5.20 -1.13
CA TYR A 74 9.67 6.05 -0.88
C TYR A 74 8.82 6.18 -2.14
N VAL A 75 7.51 6.01 -2.01
CA VAL A 75 6.56 6.21 -3.11
C VAL A 75 5.33 6.99 -2.66
N ALA A 76 4.93 7.97 -3.47
CA ALA A 76 3.70 8.72 -3.26
C ALA A 76 2.85 8.73 -4.54
N SER A 77 1.54 8.61 -4.38
CA SER A 77 0.59 8.73 -5.48
C SER A 77 -0.67 9.46 -5.03
N ASP A 78 -1.21 10.32 -5.89
CA ASP A 78 -2.51 10.99 -5.66
C ASP A 78 -3.63 9.97 -5.41
N ARG A 79 -3.49 8.76 -5.97
CA ARG A 79 -4.47 7.67 -5.79
C ARG A 79 -4.46 7.08 -4.39
N LEU A 80 -3.36 7.19 -3.62
CA LEU A 80 -3.32 6.70 -2.25
C LEU A 80 -4.31 7.42 -1.32
N ALA A 81 -4.73 8.64 -1.69
CA ALA A 81 -5.77 9.36 -0.97
C ALA A 81 -7.09 8.58 -0.89
N VAL A 82 -7.41 7.74 -1.88
CA VAL A 82 -8.60 6.87 -1.88
C VAL A 82 -8.55 5.89 -0.71
N ILE A 83 -7.36 5.37 -0.40
CA ILE A 83 -7.13 4.47 0.73
C ILE A 83 -6.62 5.20 1.99
N ARG A 84 -6.74 6.53 2.02
CA ARG A 84 -6.38 7.39 3.17
C ARG A 84 -4.90 7.29 3.59
N VAL A 85 -4.02 6.95 2.64
CA VAL A 85 -2.56 6.91 2.80
C VAL A 85 -1.95 8.02 1.95
N ASP A 86 -0.85 8.61 2.41
CA ASP A 86 -0.14 9.65 1.64
C ASP A 86 1.02 9.07 0.84
N SER A 87 1.74 8.10 1.42
CA SER A 87 2.90 7.44 0.82
C SER A 87 3.19 6.09 1.46
N PHE A 88 3.98 5.27 0.77
CA PHE A 88 4.62 4.08 1.33
C PHE A 88 6.13 4.25 1.35
N ALA A 89 6.78 3.74 2.38
CA ALA A 89 8.21 3.45 2.39
C ALA A 89 8.39 1.94 2.42
N LEU A 90 9.03 1.38 1.39
CA LEU A 90 9.31 -0.06 1.28
C LEU A 90 10.78 -0.32 1.60
N GLU A 91 11.04 -1.30 2.46
CA GLU A 91 12.40 -1.66 2.85
C GLU A 91 12.58 -3.16 3.11
N PHE A 92 13.83 -3.61 3.16
CA PHE A 92 14.18 -4.90 3.75
C PHE A 92 14.78 -4.70 5.14
N ASP A 93 14.10 -5.14 6.19
CA ASP A 93 14.59 -5.09 7.56
C ASP A 93 15.59 -6.23 7.79
N GLU A 94 16.87 -5.88 7.93
CA GLU A 94 17.96 -6.85 8.15
C GLU A 94 17.93 -7.50 9.54
N ALA A 95 17.36 -6.82 10.54
CA ALA A 95 17.31 -7.34 11.91
C ALA A 95 16.34 -8.50 12.03
N PHE A 96 15.24 -8.45 11.27
CA PHE A 96 14.21 -9.50 11.25
C PHE A 96 14.22 -10.36 9.98
N GLY A 97 14.94 -9.95 8.93
CA GLY A 97 15.04 -10.67 7.66
C GLY A 97 13.74 -10.65 6.86
N VAL A 98 12.98 -9.55 6.91
CA VAL A 98 11.66 -9.41 6.28
C VAL A 98 11.59 -8.15 5.43
N TYR A 99 10.75 -8.17 4.39
CA TYR A 99 10.39 -6.96 3.67
C TYR A 99 9.25 -6.27 4.39
N SER A 100 9.30 -4.94 4.48
CA SER A 100 8.35 -4.15 5.26
C SER A 100 7.84 -2.97 4.45
N ALA A 101 6.59 -2.57 4.73
CA ALA A 101 5.97 -1.36 4.26
C ALA A 101 5.61 -0.47 5.46
N LEU A 102 6.16 0.74 5.48
CA LEU A 102 5.87 1.77 6.47
C LEU A 102 4.97 2.83 5.84
N PHE A 103 3.90 3.20 6.54
CA PHE A 103 2.96 4.22 6.06
C PHE A 103 2.10 4.80 7.18
N GLY A 104 1.61 6.01 6.94
CA GLY A 104 0.58 6.64 7.77
C GLY A 104 -0.81 6.38 7.23
N LEU A 105 -1.71 5.83 8.04
CA LEU A 105 -3.12 5.63 7.72
C LEU A 105 -3.99 6.66 8.44
N ARG A 106 -4.67 7.53 7.68
CA ARG A 106 -5.59 8.53 8.24
C ARG A 106 -6.89 7.88 8.69
N LEU A 107 -6.94 7.51 9.96
CA LEU A 107 -8.07 6.86 10.60
C LEU A 107 -8.32 7.41 12.01
N GLN A 108 -9.58 7.54 12.42
CA GLN A 108 -9.89 8.08 13.76
C GLN A 108 -9.42 7.09 14.83
N LYS A 109 -8.84 7.59 15.93
CA LYS A 109 -8.35 6.76 17.05
C LYS A 109 -9.38 5.73 17.56
N LYS A 110 -10.67 6.09 17.58
CA LYS A 110 -11.77 5.22 18.03
C LYS A 110 -11.94 3.95 17.19
N GLN A 111 -11.42 3.94 15.96
CA GLN A 111 -11.47 2.81 15.03
C GLN A 111 -10.28 1.86 15.19
N GLY A 112 -9.41 2.09 16.18
CA GLY A 112 -8.20 1.29 16.41
C GLY A 112 -8.47 -0.19 16.70
N GLU A 113 -9.56 -0.51 17.42
CA GLU A 113 -9.93 -1.91 17.67
C GLU A 113 -10.22 -2.66 16.37
N LEU A 114 -11.01 -2.06 15.46
CA LEU A 114 -11.30 -2.63 14.14
C LEU A 114 -10.03 -2.77 13.31
N LEU A 115 -9.16 -1.74 13.29
CA LEU A 115 -7.86 -1.81 12.60
C LEU A 115 -7.04 -3.01 13.09
N HIS A 116 -6.89 -3.17 14.41
CA HIS A 116 -6.13 -4.29 14.96
C HIS A 116 -6.76 -5.64 14.65
N THR A 117 -8.09 -5.75 14.74
CA THR A 117 -8.81 -6.97 14.37
C THR A 117 -8.57 -7.31 12.91
N TYR A 118 -8.73 -6.36 11.99
CA TYR A 118 -8.48 -6.55 10.57
C TYR A 118 -7.06 -7.04 10.30
N LEU A 119 -6.06 -6.36 10.85
CA LEU A 119 -4.65 -6.73 10.66
C LEU A 119 -4.36 -8.14 11.22
N ILE A 120 -4.92 -8.52 12.37
CA ILE A 120 -4.75 -9.87 12.93
C ILE A 120 -5.44 -10.94 12.09
N THR A 121 -6.63 -10.64 11.56
CA THR A 121 -7.41 -11.59 10.77
C THR A 121 -6.81 -11.86 9.40
N HIS A 122 -6.25 -10.82 8.77
CA HIS A 122 -5.80 -10.89 7.37
C HIS A 122 -4.28 -11.03 7.21
N LEU A 123 -3.49 -10.94 8.29
CA LEU A 123 -2.04 -11.21 8.25
C LEU A 123 -1.73 -12.53 8.93
N GLN A 124 -1.21 -13.49 8.16
CA GLN A 124 -0.91 -14.84 8.64
C GLN A 124 0.60 -15.03 8.81
N HIS A 125 1.12 -14.91 10.04
CA HIS A 125 2.48 -15.40 10.34
C HIS A 125 2.68 -15.64 11.85
N GLU A 126 3.53 -16.62 12.19
CA GLU A 126 3.77 -17.07 13.56
C GLU A 126 4.52 -16.06 14.44
N ASN A 127 5.25 -15.13 13.81
CA ASN A 127 6.03 -14.08 14.48
C ASN A 127 5.56 -12.71 13.97
N MET A 128 5.26 -11.81 14.92
CA MET A 128 4.67 -10.47 14.74
C MET A 128 4.83 -9.87 13.34
N THR A 129 3.68 -9.68 12.68
CA THR A 129 3.55 -9.32 11.27
C THR A 129 3.47 -7.81 11.04
N TYR A 130 3.11 -7.05 12.07
CA TYR A 130 2.92 -5.61 11.96
C TYR A 130 3.12 -4.91 13.31
N SER A 131 3.32 -3.60 13.26
CA SER A 131 3.08 -2.69 14.37
C SER A 131 2.17 -1.56 13.89
N ALA A 132 1.31 -1.08 14.78
CA ALA A 132 0.41 0.04 14.51
C ALA A 132 0.32 0.92 15.76
N ALA A 133 0.71 2.18 15.64
CA ALA A 133 0.69 3.15 16.72
C ALA A 133 -0.02 4.43 16.29
N PHE A 134 -0.90 4.95 17.14
CA PHE A 134 -1.59 6.21 16.84
C PHE A 134 -0.71 7.42 17.17
N SER A 135 -0.31 8.19 16.16
CA SER A 135 0.31 9.50 16.35
C SER A 135 -0.78 10.53 16.67
N GLY A 136 -0.82 10.99 17.92
CA GLY A 136 -1.74 12.05 18.34
C GLY A 136 -1.39 13.43 17.79
N GLN A 137 -0.13 13.63 17.38
CA GLN A 137 0.34 14.86 16.77
C GLN A 137 -0.16 14.99 15.33
N ASP A 138 -0.06 13.91 14.57
CA ASP A 138 -0.38 13.90 13.13
C ASP A 138 -1.81 13.41 12.85
N GLY A 139 -2.48 12.83 13.86
CA GLY A 139 -3.86 12.37 13.76
C GLY A 139 -4.03 11.14 12.87
N LEU A 140 -2.98 10.32 12.75
CA LEU A 140 -2.93 9.12 11.91
C LEU A 140 -2.34 7.93 12.65
N TRP A 141 -2.52 6.73 12.10
CA TRP A 141 -1.86 5.53 12.55
C TRP A 141 -0.57 5.31 11.76
N GLU A 142 0.54 5.24 12.46
CA GLU A 142 1.83 4.81 11.91
C GLU A 142 1.83 3.28 11.89
N ILE A 143 1.89 2.72 10.68
CA ILE A 143 1.87 1.28 10.46
C ILE A 143 3.21 0.87 9.87
N ASN A 144 3.81 -0.16 10.46
CA ASN A 144 4.89 -0.93 9.86
C ASN A 144 4.38 -2.35 9.66
N LEU A 145 4.25 -2.78 8.41
CA LEU A 145 3.68 -4.05 8.02
C LEU A 145 4.74 -4.89 7.30
N ALA A 146 5.02 -6.08 7.83
CA ALA A 146 5.86 -7.05 7.13
C ALA A 146 5.10 -7.59 5.93
N LEU A 147 5.60 -7.33 4.73
CA LEU A 147 5.03 -7.79 3.46
C LEU A 147 4.97 -9.31 3.40
N ASN A 148 5.93 -9.99 4.04
CA ASN A 148 5.96 -11.46 4.18
C ASN A 148 4.72 -12.06 4.84
N ALA A 149 3.92 -11.26 5.55
CA ALA A 149 2.69 -11.70 6.20
C ALA A 149 1.45 -11.65 5.29
N LEU A 150 1.59 -11.11 4.08
CA LEU A 150 0.55 -11.13 3.06
C LEU A 150 0.61 -12.47 2.33
N ASP A 151 -0.52 -13.18 2.24
CA ASP A 151 -0.61 -14.55 1.72
C ASP A 151 0.02 -14.75 0.32
N GLU A 152 -0.02 -13.73 -0.53
CA GLU A 152 0.47 -13.78 -1.92
C GLU A 152 1.80 -13.06 -2.15
N PHE A 153 2.50 -12.66 -1.08
CA PHE A 153 3.77 -11.95 -1.23
C PHE A 153 4.90 -12.88 -1.68
N SER A 154 5.66 -12.41 -2.65
CA SER A 154 6.92 -13.01 -3.10
C SER A 154 7.92 -11.92 -3.42
N GLU A 155 9.17 -12.08 -2.97
CA GLU A 155 10.24 -11.13 -3.27
C GLU A 155 10.57 -11.02 -4.78
N GLN A 156 10.09 -11.97 -5.59
CA GLN A 156 10.22 -11.95 -7.05
C GLN A 156 9.17 -11.05 -7.73
N GLN A 157 8.12 -10.64 -7.01
CA GLN A 157 7.15 -9.66 -7.52
C GLN A 157 7.84 -8.32 -7.74
N SER A 158 7.38 -7.62 -8.76
CA SER A 158 7.78 -6.24 -9.01
C SER A 158 7.27 -5.31 -7.90
N PHE A 159 7.92 -4.16 -7.72
CA PHE A 159 7.41 -3.12 -6.83
C PHE A 159 5.99 -2.68 -7.22
N ALA A 160 5.69 -2.58 -8.52
CA ALA A 160 4.35 -2.22 -8.99
C ALA A 160 3.28 -3.21 -8.49
N GLU A 161 3.56 -4.52 -8.57
CA GLU A 161 2.65 -5.55 -8.07
C GLU A 161 2.47 -5.45 -6.56
N VAL A 162 3.55 -5.26 -5.80
CA VAL A 162 3.49 -5.11 -4.34
C VAL A 162 2.71 -3.86 -3.92
N LEU A 163 2.85 -2.75 -4.63
CA LEU A 163 2.08 -1.54 -4.35
C LEU A 163 0.59 -1.72 -4.62
N VAL A 164 0.22 -2.47 -5.66
CA VAL A 164 -1.16 -2.86 -5.90
C VAL A 164 -1.67 -3.78 -4.79
N CYS A 165 -0.88 -4.76 -4.32
CA CYS A 165 -1.25 -5.61 -3.19
C CYS A 165 -1.51 -4.80 -1.91
N LEU A 166 -0.62 -3.88 -1.56
CA LEU A 166 -0.81 -2.96 -0.42
C LEU A 166 -2.06 -2.10 -0.59
N TYR A 167 -2.30 -1.58 -1.80
CA TYR A 167 -3.48 -0.81 -2.09
C TYR A 167 -4.76 -1.61 -1.84
N ARG A 168 -4.83 -2.82 -2.37
CA ARG A 168 -5.98 -3.74 -2.21
C ARG A 168 -6.22 -4.08 -0.74
N PHE A 169 -5.16 -4.38 0.00
CA PHE A 169 -5.24 -4.71 1.42
C PHE A 169 -5.85 -3.56 2.24
N ILE A 170 -5.37 -2.34 2.04
CA ILE A 170 -5.87 -1.18 2.78
C ILE A 170 -7.27 -0.77 2.31
N PHE A 171 -7.57 -0.93 1.02
CA PHE A 171 -8.92 -0.73 0.50
C PHE A 171 -9.94 -1.67 1.19
N GLY A 172 -9.60 -2.95 1.34
CA GLY A 172 -10.43 -3.92 2.05
C GLY A 172 -10.69 -3.54 3.51
N LEU A 173 -9.67 -3.03 4.22
CA LEU A 173 -9.84 -2.48 5.58
C LEU A 173 -10.88 -1.36 5.62
N LEU A 174 -10.82 -0.43 4.66
CA LEU A 174 -11.75 0.70 4.63
C LEU A 174 -13.17 0.25 4.29
N GLU A 175 -13.33 -0.74 3.41
CA GLU A 175 -14.63 -1.32 3.10
C GLU A 175 -15.25 -2.02 4.33
N GLU A 176 -14.50 -2.87 5.04
CA GLU A 176 -14.99 -3.52 6.27
C GLU A 176 -15.37 -2.50 7.36
N LEU A 177 -14.62 -1.40 7.42
CA LEU A 177 -14.91 -0.31 8.34
C LEU A 177 -16.19 0.46 7.98
N GLU A 178 -16.52 0.60 6.70
CA GLU A 178 -17.79 1.19 6.26
C GLU A 178 -18.99 0.30 6.60
N GLU A 179 -18.84 -1.03 6.53
CA GLU A 179 -19.92 -1.98 6.86
C GLU A 179 -20.22 -2.07 8.37
N THR A 180 -19.28 -1.63 9.22
CA THR A 180 -19.40 -1.73 10.69
C THR A 180 -19.95 -0.45 11.34
N VAL A 181 -20.12 0.64 10.59
CA VAL A 181 -20.60 1.96 11.06
C VAL A 181 -22.07 2.18 10.71
#